data_AF-A0AAW9BA94-F1
#
_entry.id   AF-A0AAW9BA94-F1
#
_cell.length_a   1.000
_cell.length_b   1.000
_cell.length_c   1.000
_cell.angle_alpha   90.00
_cell.angle_beta   90.00
_cell.angle_gamma   90.00
#
_symmetry.space_group_name_H-M   'P 1'
#
loop_
_entity.id
_entity.type
_entity.pdbx_description
1 polymer ?
#
loop_
_entity_poly.entity_id
_entity_poly.type
_entity_poly.pdbx_seq_one_letter_code
_entity_poly.pdbx_strand_id
1 'polypeptide(L)' 'MFDDLPPLSHQEQQQAVERIQELMAKGTSTAEAIKIVAERIRSEYAEKQQQQN' A
#
# COMPACT_ATOMS: atom_id res chain seq x y z
N MET A 1 -5.83 -13.69 -6.15
CA MET A 1 -5.41 -13.25 -4.80
C MET A 1 -4.72 -11.87 -4.81
N PHE A 2 -4.20 -11.40 -5.96
CA PHE A 2 -3.73 -10.02 -6.16
C PHE A 2 -4.70 -9.12 -6.96
N ASP A 3 -5.80 -9.67 -7.49
CA ASP A 3 -6.83 -8.93 -8.26
C ASP A 3 -7.62 -7.87 -7.48
N ASP A 4 -7.43 -7.79 -6.16
CA ASP A 4 -8.13 -6.86 -5.27
C ASP A 4 -7.28 -5.63 -4.90
N LEU A 5 -6.12 -5.49 -5.55
CA LEU A 5 -5.31 -4.27 -5.47
C LEU A 5 -5.63 -3.39 -6.67
N PRO A 6 -5.98 -2.11 -6.46
CA PRO A 6 -6.18 -1.18 -7.55
C PRO A 6 -4.89 -1.06 -8.39
N PRO A 7 -4.99 -0.78 -9.70
CA PRO A 7 -3.80 -0.56 -10.51
C PRO A 7 -3.04 0.65 -9.96
N LEU A 8 -1.89 0.38 -9.33
CA LEU A 8 -1.01 1.39 -8.76
C LEU A 8 -0.21 2.06 -9.87
N SER A 9 -0.13 3.38 -9.83
CA SER A 9 0.85 4.12 -10.64
C SER A 9 2.29 3.71 -10.27
N HIS A 10 3.25 3.92 -11.17
CA HIS A 10 4.67 3.68 -10.87
C HIS A 10 5.15 4.44 -9.62
N GLN A 11 4.60 5.63 -9.38
CA GLN A 11 4.91 6.41 -8.20
C GLN A 11 4.36 5.76 -6.91
N GLU A 12 3.12 5.29 -6.93
CA GLU A 12 2.51 4.59 -5.78
C GLU A 12 3.21 3.25 -5.50
N GLN A 13 3.68 2.55 -6.54
CA GLN A 13 4.51 1.35 -6.38
C GLN A 13 5.83 1.67 -5.68
N GLN A 14 6.51 2.74 -6.08
CA GLN A 14 7.77 3.15 -5.46
C GLN A 14 7.56 3.55 -3.99
N GLN A 15 6.50 4.30 -3.70
CA GLN A 15 6.12 4.68 -2.32
C GLN A 15 5.79 3.45 -1.46
N ALA A 16 5.10 2.46 -2.03
CA ALA A 16 4.81 1.20 -1.34
C ALA A 16 6.09 0.45 -0.98
N VAL A 17 7.06 0.39 -1.88
CA VAL A 17 8.37 -0.26 -1.66
C VAL A 17 9.15 0.47 -0.57
N GLU A 18 9.25 1.80 -0.63
CA GLU A 18 9.92 2.61 0.40
C GLU A 18 9.28 2.39 1.77
N ARG A 19 7.94 2.37 1.82
CA ARG A 19 7.23 2.16 3.08
C ARG A 19 7.45 0.78 3.66
N ILE A 20 7.49 -0.26 2.84
CA ILE A 20 7.83 -1.62 3.30
C ILE A 20 9.25 -1.63 3.87
N GLN A 21 10.22 -1.01 3.18
CA GLN A 21 11.60 -0.93 3.65
C GLN A 21 11.72 -0.17 4.99
N GLU A 22 11.00 0.93 5.17
CA GLU A 22 10.95 1.65 6.45
C GLU A 22 10.39 0.80 7.59
N LEU A 23 9.33 0.03 7.32
CA LEU A 23 8.72 -0.87 8.31
C LEU A 23 9.68 -1.99 8.70
N MET A 24 10.39 -2.57 7.72
CA MET A 24 11.43 -3.56 7.97
C MET A 24 12.60 -2.98 8.78
N ALA A 25 13.02 -1.75 8.49
CA ALA A 25 14.07 -1.07 9.26
C ALA A 25 13.67 -0.83 10.72
N LYS A 26 12.37 -0.72 11.00
CA LYS A 26 11.80 -0.64 12.36
C LYS A 26 11.64 -2.00 13.04
N GLY A 27 12.04 -3.09 12.38
CA GLY A 27 11.91 -4.45 12.90
C GLY A 27 10.56 -5.11 12.64
N THR A 28 9.72 -4.53 11.77
CA THR A 28 8.47 -5.18 11.33
C THR A 28 8.78 -6.32 10.38
N SER A 29 8.10 -7.46 10.53
CA SER A 29 8.27 -8.59 9.60
C SER A 29 7.83 -8.18 8.18
N THR A 30 8.46 -8.73 7.14
CA THR A 30 8.12 -8.39 5.75
C THR A 30 6.65 -8.67 5.43
N ALA A 31 6.09 -9.79 5.93
CA ALA A 31 4.69 -10.13 5.71
C ALA A 31 3.73 -9.11 6.35
N GLU A 32 4.04 -8.66 7.56
CA GLU A 32 3.25 -7.64 8.26
C GLU A 32 3.39 -6.26 7.62
N ALA A 33 4.61 -5.91 7.18
CA ALA A 33 4.86 -4.67 6.44
C ALA A 33 4.06 -4.61 5.14
N ILE A 34 4.03 -5.70 4.37
CA ILE A 34 3.21 -5.82 3.15
C ILE A 34 1.72 -5.65 3.49
N LYS A 35 1.24 -6.30 4.56
CA LYS A 35 -0.16 -6.20 4.97
C LYS A 35 -0.56 -4.76 5.31
N ILE A 36 0.25 -4.07 6.10
CA ILE A 36 0.04 -2.66 6.47
C ILE A 36 -0.02 -1.76 5.23
N VAL A 37 0.90 -1.96 4.28
CA VAL A 37 0.94 -1.16 3.05
C VAL A 37 -0.24 -1.46 2.14
N ALA A 38 -0.63 -2.73 1.99
CA ALA A 38 -1.80 -3.12 1.21
C ALA A 38 -3.12 -2.61 1.80
N GLU A 39 -3.25 -2.56 3.12
CA GLU A 39 -4.40 -1.93 3.80
C GLU A 39 -4.45 -0.42 3.54
N ARG A 40 -3.30 0.27 3.67
CA ARG A 40 -3.21 1.70 3.37
C ARG A 40 -3.60 2.02 1.93
N ILE A 41 -3.06 1.29 0.97
CA ILE A 41 -3.37 1.48 -0.46
C ILE A 41 -4.88 1.33 -0.72
N ARG A 42 -5.53 0.33 -0.10
CA ARG A 42 -6.98 0.13 -0.25
C ARG A 42 -7.79 1.27 0.38
N SER A 43 -7.38 1.78 1.55
CA SER A 43 -8.02 2.94 2.18
C SER A 43 -7.90 4.19 1.31
N GLU A 44 -6.69 4.49 0.84
CA GLU A 44 -6.44 5.66 -0.02
C GLU A 44 -7.22 5.57 -1.34
N TYR A 45 -7.33 4.38 -1.92
CA TYR A 45 -8.13 4.16 -3.12
C TYR A 45 -9.63 4.34 -2.86
N ALA A 46 -10.15 3.81 -1.75
CA ALA A 46 -11.54 3.98 -1.36
C ALA A 46 -11.88 5.45 -1.08
N GLU A 47 -10.98 6.20 -0.43
CA GLU A 47 -11.12 7.63 -0.19
C GLU A 47 -11.09 8.44 -1.49
N LYS A 48 -10.14 8.14 -2.40
CA LYS A 48 -10.08 8.77 -3.73
C LYS A 48 -11.36 8.53 -4.53
N GLN A 49 -11.92 7.32 -4.46
CA GLN A 49 -13.18 6.97 -5.13
C GLN A 49 -14.38 7.71 -4.50
N GLN A 50 -14.43 7.86 -3.18
CA GLN A 50 -15.49 8.62 -2.51
C GLN A 50 -15.43 10.13 -2.79
N GLN A 51 -14.24 10.71 -2.96
CA GLN A 51 -14.09 12.12 -3.29
C GLN A 51 -14.40 12.46 -4.77
N GLN A 52 -14.46 11.47 -5.65
CA GLN A 52 -14.82 11.66 -7.07
C GLN A 52 -16.33 11.55 -7.35
N ASN A 53 -17.15 11.22 -6.34
CA ASN A 53 -18.62 11.15 -6.42
C ASN A 53 -19.29 12.32 -5.70
#